data_AF-A0A968HQ87-F1
#
_entry.id   AF-A0A968HQ87-F1
#
_cell.length_a   1.000
_cell.length_b   1.000
_cell.length_c   1.000
_cell.angle_alpha   90.00
_cell.angle_beta   90.00
_cell.angle_gamma   90.00
#
_symmetry.space_group_name_H-M   'P 1'
#
loop_
_entity.id
_entity.type
_entity.pdbx_description
1 polymer ?
#
loop_
_entity_poly.entity_id
_entity_poly.type
_entity_poly.pdbx_seq_one_letter_code
_entity_poly.pdbx_strand_id
1 'polypeptide(L)'
;MARDESSGEEGWYPVARVFITPGKELLELAFEGEGGSVETLRVTGEHPLWSLDDDGWDHAAGLELGEVVDTQAGPMRLVGMARIVERATVFNLEVEGAHTYFVGEAGVWVHNRCLTLADVGWEGAVGLELQGTFNVRRGVATARFEYIGGKIPRDKVLGTIERLKATARAEGATQLRIETTEIIEMKGTLRRWLESRGFQRRTNGTYFREIEL
;
A
#
# COMPACT_ATOMS: atom_id res chain seq x y z
N MET A 1 12.50 -13.26 4.20
CA MET A 1 11.64 -14.38 3.77
C MET A 1 10.31 -13.79 3.33
N ALA A 2 9.59 -14.46 2.45
CA ALA A 2 8.29 -14.01 1.96
C ALA A 2 7.35 -15.19 1.70
N ARG A 3 6.07 -14.90 1.47
CA ARG A 3 5.06 -15.88 1.11
C ARG A 3 4.26 -15.38 -0.09
N ASP A 4 4.22 -16.15 -1.16
CA ASP A 4 3.35 -15.82 -2.28
C ASP A 4 1.88 -15.97 -1.87
N GLU A 5 1.09 -14.90 -2.02
CA GLU A 5 -0.32 -14.88 -1.59
C GLU A 5 -1.18 -15.89 -2.37
N SER A 6 -0.89 -16.09 -3.66
CA SER A 6 -1.72 -16.91 -4.54
C SER A 6 -1.52 -18.42 -4.35
N SER A 7 -0.28 -18.82 -4.10
CA SER A 7 0.12 -20.22 -3.95
C SER A 7 0.34 -20.65 -2.50
N GLY A 8 0.51 -19.69 -1.59
CA GLY A 8 0.91 -19.93 -0.20
C GLY A 8 2.38 -20.35 -0.03
N GLU A 9 3.19 -20.33 -1.11
CA GLU A 9 4.58 -20.78 -1.06
C GLU A 9 5.45 -19.81 -0.24
N GLU A 10 5.88 -20.27 0.94
CA GLU A 10 6.85 -19.58 1.78
C GLU A 10 8.28 -19.91 1.38
N GLY A 11 9.13 -18.89 1.27
CA GLY A 11 10.51 -19.10 0.89
C GLY A 11 11.36 -17.84 0.82
N TRP A 12 12.56 -18.02 0.26
CA TRP A 12 13.49 -16.95 -0.03
C TRP A 12 13.25 -16.42 -1.44
N TYR A 13 12.74 -15.19 -1.51
CA TYR A 13 12.51 -14.47 -2.76
C TYR A 13 13.55 -13.34 -2.91
N PRO A 14 13.98 -13.02 -4.14
CA PRO A 14 14.88 -11.90 -4.39
C PRO A 14 14.26 -10.56 -3.99
N VAL A 15 15.05 -9.68 -3.37
CA VAL A 15 14.69 -8.27 -3.23
C VAL A 15 15.06 -7.56 -4.52
N ALA A 16 14.06 -7.14 -5.28
CA ALA A 16 14.22 -6.41 -6.53
C ALA A 16 14.62 -4.94 -6.30
N ARG A 17 13.99 -4.27 -5.33
CA ARG A 17 14.26 -2.86 -4.99
C ARG A 17 14.08 -2.57 -3.50
N VAL A 18 14.79 -1.55 -3.03
CA VAL A 18 14.64 -0.97 -1.69
C VAL A 18 14.14 0.47 -1.84
N PHE A 19 13.06 0.80 -1.16
CA PHE A 19 12.52 2.16 -1.08
C PHE A 19 12.91 2.77 0.26
N ILE A 20 13.36 4.02 0.22
CA ILE A 20 13.75 4.79 1.39
C ILE A 20 12.97 6.09 1.35
N THR A 21 12.06 6.29 2.31
CA THR A 21 11.17 7.45 2.32
C THR A 21 11.32 8.20 3.65
N PRO A 22 11.90 9.42 3.63
CA PRO A 22 12.09 10.21 4.85
C PRO A 22 10.79 10.90 5.31
N GLY A 23 10.74 11.28 6.59
CA GLY A 23 9.73 12.21 7.11
C GLY A 23 8.32 11.63 7.27
N LYS A 24 8.19 10.31 7.38
CA LYS A 24 6.89 9.63 7.50
C LYS A 24 6.44 9.55 8.96
N GLU A 25 5.12 9.61 9.15
CA GLU A 25 4.50 9.37 10.46
C GLU A 25 4.45 7.86 10.73
N LEU A 26 4.64 7.48 11.99
CA LEU A 26 4.68 6.08 12.40
C LEU A 26 3.57 5.76 13.40
N LEU A 27 3.12 4.52 13.34
CA LEU A 27 2.40 3.83 14.39
C LEU A 27 3.33 2.80 15.01
N GLU A 28 3.28 2.72 16.34
CA GLU A 28 3.82 1.61 17.11
C GLU A 28 2.68 0.64 17.42
N LEU A 29 2.85 -0.61 17.02
CA LEU A 29 1.91 -1.71 17.23
C LEU A 29 2.57 -2.73 18.15
N ALA A 30 1.89 -3.12 19.22
CA ALA A 30 2.33 -4.17 20.12
C ALA A 30 1.45 -5.41 19.93
N PHE A 31 2.08 -6.54 19.62
CA PHE A 31 1.45 -7.81 19.35
C PHE A 31 1.82 -8.83 20.44
N GLU A 32 0.83 -9.59 20.89
CA GLU A 32 1.01 -10.70 21.84
C GLU A 32 0.71 -12.03 21.14
N GLY A 33 1.69 -12.93 21.18
CA GLY A 33 1.61 -14.29 20.64
C GLY A 33 1.31 -15.33 21.71
N GLU A 34 1.21 -16.58 21.30
CA GLU A 34 1.01 -17.69 22.23
C GLU A 34 2.16 -17.81 23.24
N GLY A 35 1.84 -18.13 24.49
CA GLY A 35 2.85 -18.21 25.56
C GLY A 35 3.33 -16.86 26.10
N GLY A 36 2.69 -15.75 25.71
CA GLY A 36 2.97 -14.40 26.23
C GLY A 36 4.19 -13.73 25.58
N SER A 37 4.64 -14.21 24.42
CA SER A 37 5.65 -13.50 23.62
C SER A 37 5.08 -12.16 23.15
N VAL A 38 5.85 -11.08 23.28
CA VAL A 38 5.45 -9.76 22.82
C VAL A 38 6.42 -9.26 21.77
N GLU A 39 5.88 -8.77 20.66
CA GLU A 39 6.62 -8.07 19.63
C GLU A 39 6.06 -6.66 19.43
N THR A 40 6.95 -5.70 19.22
CA THR A 40 6.56 -4.34 18.84
C THR A 40 7.08 -4.00 17.46
N LEU A 41 6.19 -3.56 16.57
CA LEU A 41 6.52 -3.08 15.24
C LEU A 41 6.25 -1.59 15.09
N ARG A 42 7.12 -0.92 14.34
CA ARG A 42 6.94 0.48 13.94
C ARG A 42 6.75 0.55 12.44
N VAL A 43 5.56 0.94 12.01
CA VAL A 43 5.14 0.95 10.61
C VAL A 43 4.44 2.25 10.27
N THR A 44 4.34 2.58 8.99
CA THR A 44 3.43 3.66 8.59
C THR A 44 1.98 3.19 8.73
N GLY A 45 1.06 4.11 8.99
CA GLY A 45 -0.35 3.75 9.19
C GLY A 45 -0.98 3.09 7.96
N GLU A 46 -0.48 3.39 6.77
CA GLU A 46 -0.91 2.80 5.52
C GLU A 46 -0.26 1.44 5.19
N HIS A 47 0.69 0.95 5.99
CA HIS A 47 1.35 -0.31 5.69
C HIS A 47 0.38 -1.49 5.89
N PRO A 48 0.21 -2.39 4.92
CA PRO A 48 -0.73 -3.50 5.05
C PRO A 48 -0.15 -4.66 5.84
N LEU A 49 -0.91 -5.16 6.81
CA LEU A 49 -0.68 -6.40 7.54
C LEU A 49 -1.83 -7.37 7.24
N TRP A 50 -1.55 -8.67 7.20
CA TRP A 50 -2.60 -9.66 7.00
C TRP A 50 -3.38 -9.89 8.30
N SER A 51 -4.67 -9.55 8.29
CA SER A 51 -5.61 -9.83 9.37
C SER A 51 -6.27 -11.19 9.14
N LEU A 52 -6.19 -12.05 10.15
CA LEU A 52 -6.88 -13.34 10.18
C LEU A 52 -8.38 -13.18 10.48
N ASP A 53 -8.77 -12.09 11.14
CA ASP A 53 -10.17 -11.82 11.46
C ASP A 53 -10.94 -11.31 10.23
N ASP A 54 -10.30 -10.45 9.42
CA ASP A 54 -10.85 -9.90 8.18
C ASP A 54 -10.56 -10.78 6.94
N ASP A 55 -9.77 -11.85 7.09
CA ASP A 55 -9.27 -12.73 6.01
C ASP A 55 -8.68 -11.92 4.84
N GLY A 56 -7.77 -11.01 5.16
CA GLY A 56 -7.23 -10.09 4.17
C GLY A 56 -6.26 -9.04 4.69
N TRP A 57 -5.75 -8.24 3.77
CA TRP A 57 -4.87 -7.12 4.07
C TRP A 57 -5.63 -5.95 4.70
N ASP A 58 -5.20 -5.51 5.88
CA ASP A 58 -5.64 -4.24 6.47
C ASP A 58 -4.47 -3.29 6.76
N HIS A 59 -4.75 -2.01 6.68
CA HIS A 59 -3.81 -0.97 7.05
C HIS A 59 -3.49 -1.05 8.54
N ALA A 60 -2.23 -0.86 8.91
CA ALA A 60 -1.79 -0.76 10.30
C ALA A 60 -2.64 0.21 11.15
N ALA A 61 -3.09 1.32 10.57
CA ALA A 61 -3.97 2.30 11.22
C ALA A 61 -5.45 1.89 11.28
N GLY A 62 -5.84 0.90 10.48
CA GLY A 62 -7.19 0.35 10.41
C GLY A 62 -7.43 -0.81 11.37
N LEU A 63 -6.36 -1.45 11.85
CA LEU A 63 -6.45 -2.55 12.81
C LEU A 63 -7.08 -2.10 14.14
N GLU A 64 -7.89 -2.98 14.72
CA GLU A 64 -8.52 -2.75 16.02
C GLU A 64 -7.80 -3.52 17.14
N LEU A 65 -7.84 -2.99 18.37
CA LEU A 65 -7.31 -3.73 19.52
C LEU A 65 -8.04 -5.06 19.67
N GLY A 66 -7.28 -6.13 19.81
CA GLY A 66 -7.79 -7.49 19.84
C GLY A 66 -7.76 -8.21 18.49
N GLU A 67 -7.52 -7.51 17.39
CA GLU A 67 -7.42 -8.11 16.06
C GLU A 67 -6.19 -9.01 15.94
N VAL A 68 -6.31 -10.12 15.21
CA VAL A 68 -5.26 -11.13 15.08
C VAL A 68 -4.61 -11.05 13.70
N VAL A 69 -3.28 -10.92 13.67
CA VAL A 69 -2.47 -10.88 12.44
C VAL A 69 -1.71 -12.19 12.23
N ASP A 70 -1.41 -12.49 10.97
CA ASP A 70 -0.62 -13.66 10.61
C ASP A 70 0.89 -13.40 10.67
N THR A 71 1.63 -14.34 11.24
CA THR A 71 3.08 -14.25 11.45
C THR A 71 3.75 -15.62 11.31
N GLN A 72 5.07 -15.64 11.10
CA GLN A 72 5.85 -16.88 11.04
C GLN A 72 5.93 -17.61 12.38
N ALA A 73 5.80 -16.89 13.50
CA ALA A 73 5.76 -17.47 14.85
C ALA A 73 4.36 -18.00 15.24
N GLY A 74 3.37 -17.86 14.35
CA GLY A 74 1.97 -18.16 14.60
C GLY A 74 1.12 -16.89 14.79
N PRO A 75 -0.21 -17.02 14.89
CA PRO A 75 -1.10 -15.86 15.02
C PRO A 75 -0.77 -15.00 16.24
N MET A 76 -0.73 -13.68 16.06
CA MET A 76 -0.49 -12.73 17.16
C MET A 76 -1.60 -11.69 17.24
N ARG A 77 -2.00 -11.35 18.47
CA ARG A 77 -3.08 -10.41 18.77
C ARG A 77 -2.54 -9.00 18.98
N LEU A 78 -3.14 -8.01 18.35
CA LEU A 78 -2.83 -6.60 18.61
C LEU A 78 -3.32 -6.21 20.01
N VAL A 79 -2.40 -5.88 20.91
CA VAL A 79 -2.68 -5.50 22.31
C VAL A 79 -2.38 -4.04 22.62
N GLY A 80 -1.70 -3.34 21.71
CA GLY A 80 -1.41 -1.92 21.86
C GLY A 80 -1.20 -1.22 20.52
N MET A 81 -1.66 0.03 20.42
CA MET A 81 -1.45 0.90 19.28
C MET A 81 -1.18 2.32 19.77
N ALA A 82 -0.09 2.93 19.31
CA ALA A 82 0.25 4.31 19.62
C ALA A 82 0.81 5.05 18.41
N ARG A 83 0.41 6.31 18.23
CA ARG A 83 0.98 7.17 17.21
C ARG A 83 2.27 7.79 17.71
N ILE A 84 3.35 7.65 16.94
CA ILE A 84 4.64 8.25 17.25
C ILE A 84 4.62 9.71 16.76
N VAL A 85 5.00 10.63 17.64
CA VAL A 85 5.02 12.07 17.34
C VAL A 85 6.17 12.41 16.37
N GLU A 86 7.29 11.73 16.52
CA GLU A 86 8.47 11.91 15.67
C GLU A 86 8.25 11.31 14.28
N ARG A 87 8.76 12.02 13.27
CA ARG A 87 8.81 11.54 11.90
C ARG A 87 10.13 10.82 11.66
N ALA A 88 10.07 9.70 10.97
CA ALA A 88 11.23 8.86 10.71
C ALA A 88 11.39 8.57 9.21
N THR A 89 12.59 8.12 8.85
CA THR A 89 12.82 7.47 7.56
C THR A 89 12.36 6.03 7.65
N VAL A 90 11.51 5.64 6.70
CA VAL A 90 11.00 4.27 6.59
C VAL A 90 11.62 3.57 5.39
N PHE A 91 11.68 2.24 5.51
CA PHE A 91 12.23 1.36 4.51
C PHE A 91 11.16 0.38 4.06
N ASN A 92 11.11 0.10 2.77
CA ASN A 92 10.20 -0.88 2.18
C ASN A 92 10.94 -1.66 1.08
N LEU A 93 10.54 -2.91 0.82
CA LEU A 93 11.26 -3.85 -0.05
C LEU A 93 10.35 -4.40 -1.13
N GLU A 94 10.66 -4.15 -2.40
CA GLU A 94 10.03 -4.90 -3.50
C GLU A 94 10.61 -6.30 -3.57
N VAL A 95 9.76 -7.28 -3.29
CA VAL A 95 10.10 -8.69 -3.38
C VAL A 95 9.55 -9.24 -4.68
N GLU A 96 10.43 -9.81 -5.49
CA GLU A 96 10.09 -10.36 -6.80
C GLU A 96 9.19 -11.59 -6.67
N GLY A 97 8.13 -11.66 -7.47
CA GLY A 97 7.17 -12.78 -7.47
C GLY A 97 6.12 -12.66 -6.38
N ALA A 98 6.53 -12.78 -5.10
CA ALA A 98 5.59 -12.87 -3.99
C ALA A 98 4.93 -11.54 -3.61
N HIS A 99 5.61 -10.41 -3.83
CA HIS A 99 5.14 -9.07 -3.47
C HIS A 99 4.71 -8.89 -1.99
N THR A 100 5.11 -9.80 -1.11
CA THR A 100 4.98 -9.73 0.34
C THR A 100 6.34 -9.98 0.98
N TYR A 101 6.44 -9.79 2.30
CA TYR A 101 7.56 -10.28 3.10
C TYR A 101 7.17 -10.41 4.57
N PHE A 102 8.04 -11.06 5.34
CA PHE A 102 7.93 -11.11 6.79
C PHE A 102 8.86 -10.10 7.46
N VAL A 103 8.37 -9.40 8.48
CA VAL A 103 9.11 -8.36 9.22
C VAL A 103 9.06 -8.62 10.73
N GLY A 104 10.11 -8.22 11.43
CA GLY A 104 10.24 -8.45 12.86
C GLY A 104 10.80 -9.82 13.21
N GLU A 105 10.94 -10.08 14.50
CA GLU A 105 11.38 -11.34 15.08
C GLU A 105 10.30 -12.41 14.99
N ALA A 106 9.01 -12.05 15.16
CA ALA A 106 7.92 -13.00 14.99
C ALA A 106 7.55 -13.22 13.51
N GLY A 107 8.06 -12.36 12.63
CA GLY A 107 7.84 -12.44 11.19
C GLY A 107 6.39 -12.13 10.83
N VAL A 108 5.90 -10.94 11.15
CA VAL A 108 4.57 -10.47 10.75
C VAL A 108 4.48 -10.37 9.24
N TRP A 109 3.40 -10.92 8.65
CA TRP A 109 3.22 -10.93 7.19
C TRP A 109 2.72 -9.57 6.70
N VAL A 110 3.50 -8.96 5.81
CA VAL A 110 3.22 -7.64 5.26
C VAL A 110 3.23 -7.64 3.74
N HIS A 111 2.41 -6.78 3.15
CA HIS A 111 2.28 -6.68 1.70
C HIS A 111 3.06 -5.48 1.14
N ASN A 112 3.66 -5.67 -0.03
CA ASN A 112 4.37 -4.63 -0.75
C ASN A 112 4.00 -4.52 -2.23
N ARG A 113 2.70 -4.48 -2.53
CA ARG A 113 2.32 -4.03 -3.86
C ARG A 113 2.43 -2.51 -3.97
N CYS A 114 3.63 -2.07 -4.34
CA CYS A 114 3.88 -0.72 -4.81
C CYS A 114 3.23 -0.50 -6.18
N LEU A 115 2.50 0.60 -6.36
CA LEU A 115 2.12 1.06 -7.69
C LEU A 115 3.34 1.62 -8.40
N THR A 116 3.61 1.10 -9.59
CA THR A 116 4.61 1.61 -10.52
C THR A 116 3.97 2.54 -11.55
N LEU A 117 4.81 3.25 -12.30
CA LEU A 117 4.37 3.99 -13.49
C LEU A 117 3.64 3.09 -14.48
N ALA A 118 3.99 1.82 -14.60
CA ALA A 118 3.32 0.90 -15.52
C ALA A 118 1.89 0.57 -15.09
N ASP A 119 1.62 0.48 -13.78
CA ASP A 119 0.28 0.18 -13.23
C ASP A 119 -0.71 1.30 -13.52
N VAL A 120 -0.23 2.54 -13.46
CA VAL A 120 -0.95 3.74 -13.87
C VAL A 120 -0.63 4.13 -15.32
N GLY A 121 -0.06 3.20 -16.09
CA GLY A 121 0.36 3.24 -17.48
C GLY A 121 1.02 4.49 -18.06
N TRP A 122 1.93 5.03 -17.27
CA TRP A 122 3.00 5.95 -17.63
C TRP A 122 4.32 5.24 -17.91
N GLU A 123 4.27 4.05 -18.49
CA GLU A 123 5.47 3.30 -18.84
C GLU A 123 6.39 4.14 -19.75
N GLY A 124 7.65 4.33 -19.32
CA GLY A 124 8.62 5.17 -20.01
C GLY A 124 8.36 6.68 -19.95
N ALA A 125 7.63 7.19 -18.96
CA ALA A 125 7.62 8.62 -18.65
C ALA A 125 8.98 9.00 -18.02
N VAL A 126 9.68 9.97 -18.62
CA VAL A 126 11.00 10.42 -18.16
C VAL A 126 10.85 11.62 -17.23
N GLY A 127 11.44 11.53 -16.04
CA GLY A 127 11.42 12.60 -15.05
C GLY A 127 10.10 12.73 -14.29
N LEU A 128 9.26 11.69 -14.29
CA LEU A 128 8.08 11.60 -13.45
C LEU A 128 8.36 10.56 -12.35
N GLU A 129 8.34 11.01 -11.10
CA GLU A 129 8.49 10.13 -9.95
C GLU A 129 7.12 9.88 -9.33
N LEU A 130 6.74 8.60 -9.28
CA LEU A 130 5.50 8.12 -8.68
C LEU A 130 5.81 6.94 -7.79
N GLN A 131 5.30 7.00 -6.57
CA GLN A 131 5.18 5.85 -5.68
C GLN A 131 3.70 5.66 -5.37
N GLY A 132 3.30 4.45 -5.04
CA GLY A 132 1.94 4.24 -4.58
C GLY A 132 1.76 2.87 -3.98
N THR A 133 0.57 2.61 -3.48
CA THR A 133 0.19 1.33 -2.89
C THR A 133 -1.05 0.81 -3.58
N PHE A 134 -1.15 -0.52 -3.70
CA PHE A 134 -2.34 -1.21 -4.17
C PHE A 134 -2.72 -2.27 -3.15
N ASN A 135 -3.93 -2.18 -2.62
CA ASN A 135 -4.43 -3.11 -1.61
C ASN A 135 -5.87 -3.49 -1.93
N VAL A 136 -6.32 -4.68 -1.55
CA VAL A 136 -7.72 -5.11 -1.68
C VAL A 136 -8.27 -5.43 -0.31
N ARG A 137 -9.43 -4.85 0.03
CA ARG A 137 -10.14 -5.11 1.28
C ARG A 137 -11.65 -5.20 1.04
N ARG A 138 -12.28 -6.27 1.54
CA ARG A 138 -13.75 -6.48 1.49
C ARG A 138 -14.35 -6.23 0.10
N GLY A 139 -13.67 -6.71 -0.95
CA GLY A 139 -14.08 -6.54 -2.35
C GLY A 139 -13.73 -5.17 -2.97
N VAL A 140 -13.02 -4.30 -2.26
CA VAL A 140 -12.61 -2.97 -2.76
C VAL A 140 -11.10 -2.92 -2.92
N ALA A 141 -10.63 -2.82 -4.16
CA ALA A 141 -9.25 -2.49 -4.50
C ALA A 141 -9.00 -0.99 -4.34
N THR A 142 -8.02 -0.60 -3.53
CA THR A 142 -7.58 0.79 -3.37
C THR A 142 -6.18 0.99 -3.93
N ALA A 143 -6.07 1.79 -4.98
CA ALA A 143 -4.83 2.21 -5.62
C ALA A 143 -4.51 3.65 -5.22
N ARG A 144 -3.56 3.86 -4.29
CA ARG A 144 -3.14 5.22 -3.88
C ARG A 144 -1.81 5.58 -4.50
N PHE A 145 -1.73 6.72 -5.19
CA PHE A 145 -0.48 7.19 -5.80
C PHE A 145 -0.05 8.57 -5.28
N GLU A 146 1.26 8.73 -5.10
CA GLU A 146 1.95 9.95 -4.71
C GLU A 146 2.66 10.55 -5.92
N TYR A 147 2.30 11.78 -6.27
CA TYR A 147 2.98 12.53 -7.32
C TYR A 147 4.11 13.35 -6.71
N ILE A 148 5.35 12.95 -7.00
CA ILE A 148 6.54 13.54 -6.39
C ILE A 148 7.10 14.69 -7.27
N GLY A 149 6.71 14.74 -8.54
CA GLY A 149 7.08 15.82 -9.47
C GLY A 149 7.32 15.31 -10.88
N GLY A 150 7.50 16.24 -11.83
CA GLY A 150 7.84 15.92 -13.22
C GLY A 150 7.04 16.65 -14.29
N LYS A 151 7.36 16.35 -15.56
CA LYS A 151 6.48 16.73 -16.68
C LYS A 151 5.54 15.57 -16.95
N ILE A 152 4.25 15.78 -16.71
CA ILE A 152 3.21 14.85 -17.13
C ILE A 152 3.22 14.80 -18.67
N PRO A 153 3.51 13.64 -19.29
CA PRO A 153 3.51 13.54 -20.74
C PRO A 153 2.10 13.80 -21.26
N ARG A 154 1.97 14.63 -22.30
CA ARG A 154 0.64 15.00 -22.86
C ARG A 154 -0.04 13.83 -23.58
N ASP A 155 0.79 12.90 -24.05
CA ASP A 155 0.47 11.70 -24.82
C ASP A 155 0.35 10.44 -23.96
N LYS A 156 1.01 10.41 -22.79
CA LYS A 156 0.87 9.33 -21.80
C LYS A 156 -0.19 9.72 -20.76
N VAL A 157 -1.43 9.35 -21.09
CA VAL A 157 -2.57 9.23 -20.15
C VAL A 157 -2.16 8.34 -18.97
N LEU A 158 -2.76 8.43 -17.77
CA LEU A 158 -2.68 7.29 -16.84
C LEU A 158 -3.05 6.05 -17.68
N GLY A 159 -2.07 5.27 -18.11
CA GLY A 159 -2.32 4.18 -19.00
C GLY A 159 -3.17 3.16 -18.28
N THR A 160 -3.95 2.51 -19.12
CA THR A 160 -5.39 2.46 -18.97
C THR A 160 -5.75 1.98 -17.57
N ILE A 161 -6.60 2.72 -16.87
CA ILE A 161 -7.23 2.27 -15.61
C ILE A 161 -7.63 0.78 -15.68
N GLU A 162 -7.93 0.26 -16.87
CA GLU A 162 -8.07 -1.16 -17.17
C GLU A 162 -6.98 -2.09 -16.62
N ARG A 163 -5.71 -1.70 -16.48
CA ARG A 163 -4.70 -2.53 -15.81
C ARG A 163 -4.96 -2.62 -14.31
N LEU A 164 -5.20 -1.50 -13.64
CA LEU A 164 -5.62 -1.50 -12.24
C LEU A 164 -6.93 -2.26 -12.05
N LYS A 165 -7.86 -2.18 -13.01
CA LYS A 165 -9.10 -2.98 -12.99
C LYS A 165 -8.84 -4.46 -13.18
N ALA A 166 -8.00 -4.85 -14.14
CA ALA A 166 -7.66 -6.24 -14.39
C ALA A 166 -6.97 -6.87 -13.18
N THR A 167 -6.03 -6.13 -12.60
CA THR A 167 -5.41 -6.45 -11.32
C THR A 167 -6.45 -6.60 -10.21
N ALA A 168 -7.31 -5.60 -10.02
CA ALA A 168 -8.32 -5.61 -8.97
C ALA A 168 -9.26 -6.81 -9.10
N ARG A 169 -9.71 -7.13 -10.33
CA ARG A 169 -10.51 -8.32 -10.62
C ARG A 169 -9.76 -9.61 -10.33
N ALA A 170 -8.47 -9.68 -10.65
CA ALA A 170 -7.64 -10.85 -10.36
C ALA A 170 -7.49 -11.09 -8.85
N GLU A 171 -7.47 -10.02 -8.05
CA GLU A 171 -7.48 -10.06 -6.58
C GLU A 171 -8.90 -10.10 -5.99
N GLY A 172 -9.94 -10.41 -6.78
CA GLY A 172 -11.30 -10.63 -6.27
C GLY A 172 -12.09 -9.37 -5.90
N ALA A 173 -11.60 -8.17 -6.22
CA ALA A 173 -12.33 -6.93 -5.99
C ALA A 173 -13.47 -6.73 -7.01
N THR A 174 -14.58 -6.20 -6.51
CA THR A 174 -15.76 -5.75 -7.28
C THR A 174 -15.78 -4.23 -7.47
N GLN A 175 -14.95 -3.51 -6.71
CA GLN A 175 -14.80 -2.07 -6.82
C GLN A 175 -13.31 -1.69 -6.85
N LEU A 176 -12.96 -0.68 -7.65
CA LEU A 176 -11.65 -0.05 -7.68
C LEU A 176 -11.78 1.42 -7.28
N ARG A 177 -11.06 1.80 -6.23
CA ARG A 177 -10.88 3.17 -5.76
C ARG A 177 -9.46 3.61 -6.04
N ILE A 178 -9.31 4.70 -6.79
CA ILE A 178 -8.00 5.28 -7.09
C ILE A 178 -7.88 6.60 -6.33
N GLU A 179 -6.81 6.81 -5.58
CA GLU A 179 -6.60 8.00 -4.75
C GLU A 179 -5.23 8.65 -4.99
N THR A 180 -5.13 9.95 -4.80
CA THR A 180 -3.85 10.68 -4.79
C THR A 180 -3.45 11.06 -3.38
N THR A 181 -2.15 11.30 -3.14
CA THR A 181 -1.72 12.19 -2.04
C THR A 181 -2.09 13.65 -2.35
N GLU A 182 -1.76 14.57 -1.44
CA GLU A 182 -2.00 16.00 -1.66
C GLU A 182 -1.24 16.48 -2.89
N ILE A 183 -1.96 17.06 -3.86
CA ILE A 183 -1.35 17.56 -5.09
C ILE A 183 -0.96 19.02 -4.91
N ILE A 184 0.34 19.23 -4.69
CA ILE A 184 0.95 20.56 -4.59
C ILE A 184 1.56 20.93 -5.95
N GLU A 185 0.72 21.38 -6.89
CA GLU A 185 1.16 21.81 -8.23
C GLU A 185 0.85 23.29 -8.48
N MET A 186 1.86 24.07 -8.88
CA MET A 186 1.69 25.51 -9.16
C MET A 186 0.87 25.80 -10.44
N LYS A 187 0.93 24.93 -11.46
CA LYS A 187 0.31 25.15 -12.78
C LYS A 187 -1.09 24.54 -12.93
N GLY A 188 -1.53 23.71 -11.97
CA GLY A 188 -2.84 23.05 -11.98
C GLY A 188 -3.12 22.18 -13.22
N THR A 189 -2.09 21.66 -13.87
CA THR A 189 -2.19 20.80 -15.06
C THR A 189 -2.72 19.43 -14.68
N LEU A 190 -2.15 18.82 -13.64
CA LEU A 190 -2.54 17.51 -13.11
C LEU A 190 -3.96 17.56 -12.54
N ARG A 191 -4.28 18.63 -11.80
CA ARG A 191 -5.63 18.87 -11.27
C ARG A 191 -6.69 18.84 -12.37
N ARG A 192 -6.53 19.70 -13.39
CA ARG A 192 -7.50 19.79 -14.50
C ARG A 192 -7.62 18.47 -15.24
N TRP A 193 -6.49 17.78 -15.40
CA TRP A 193 -6.47 16.47 -16.03
C TRP A 193 -7.26 15.43 -15.20
N LEU A 194 -7.03 15.33 -13.88
CA LEU A 194 -7.75 14.42 -12.98
C LEU A 194 -9.26 14.67 -13.00
N GLU A 195 -9.67 15.93 -12.86
CA GLU A 195 -11.07 16.34 -12.90
C GLU A 195 -11.73 15.95 -14.24
N SER A 196 -11.04 16.16 -15.37
CA SER A 196 -11.53 15.75 -16.70
C SER A 196 -11.73 14.24 -16.86
N ARG A 197 -11.12 13.43 -15.97
CA ARG A 197 -11.22 11.97 -15.95
C ARG A 197 -12.13 11.46 -14.82
N GLY A 198 -12.97 12.32 -14.25
CA GLY A 198 -13.96 11.94 -13.24
C GLY A 198 -13.37 11.70 -11.85
N PHE A 199 -12.14 12.15 -11.58
CA PHE A 199 -11.67 12.23 -10.20
C PHE A 199 -12.35 13.39 -9.48
N GLN A 200 -12.78 13.13 -8.26
CA GLN A 200 -13.38 14.09 -7.34
C GLN A 200 -12.32 14.60 -6.36
N ARG A 201 -12.40 15.90 -6.04
CA ARG A 201 -11.48 16.56 -5.12
C ARG A 201 -11.99 16.49 -3.69
N ARG A 202 -11.10 16.21 -2.73
CA ARG A 202 -11.36 16.31 -1.28
C ARG A 202 -10.89 17.65 -0.71
N THR A 203 -11.41 18.00 0.47
CA THR A 203 -11.07 19.22 1.21
C THR A 203 -9.60 19.30 1.61
N ASN A 204 -8.97 18.14 1.85
CA ASN A 204 -7.54 18.01 2.17
C ASN A 204 -6.60 18.05 0.95
N GLY A 205 -7.09 18.47 -0.23
CA GLY A 205 -6.25 18.62 -1.43
C GLY A 205 -5.95 17.33 -2.20
N THR A 206 -6.42 16.18 -1.73
CA THR A 206 -6.33 14.88 -2.43
C THR A 206 -7.45 14.72 -3.47
N TYR A 207 -7.28 13.79 -4.41
CA TYR A 207 -8.28 13.40 -5.40
C TYR A 207 -8.57 11.91 -5.28
N PHE A 208 -9.78 11.52 -5.65
CA PHE A 208 -10.14 10.11 -5.73
C PHE A 208 -11.13 9.84 -6.86
N ARG A 209 -11.18 8.58 -7.32
CA ARG A 209 -12.16 8.09 -8.27
C ARG A 209 -12.55 6.66 -7.90
N GLU A 210 -13.85 6.40 -7.82
CA GLU A 210 -14.39 5.06 -7.61
C GLU A 210 -14.94 4.51 -8.92
N ILE A 211 -14.74 3.22 -9.14
CA ILE A 211 -15.06 2.54 -10.38
C ILE A 211 -15.55 1.13 -10.04
N GLU A 212 -16.71 0.76 -10.57
CA GLU A 212 -17.24 -0.60 -10.49
C GLU A 212 -16.51 -1.50 -11.52
N LEU A 213 -16.21 -2.74 -11.13
CA LEU A 213 -15.35 -3.66 -11.89
C LEU A 213 -16.13 -4.74 -12.64
#